data_AF-A0AAD7ZR59-F1
#
_entry.id   AF-A0AAD7ZR59-F1
#
_cell.length_a   1.000
_cell.length_b   1.000
_cell.length_c   1.000
_cell.angle_alpha   90.00
_cell.angle_beta   90.00
_cell.angle_gamma   90.00
#
_symmetry.space_group_name_H-M   'P 1'
#
loop_
_entity.id
_entity.type
_entity.pdbx_description
1 polymer ?
#
loop_
_entity_poly.entity_id
_entity_poly.type
_entity_poly.pdbx_seq_one_letter_code
_entity_poly.pdbx_strand_id
1 'polypeptide(L)'
;MCNQQWRRYLFCFANEHLEFRLPEIESIASVFKINIKWLEKPSDHPYWLVELPSEKAAHQIASRAVGLRCCMELWAQAKTEQQLHRNLKLIHTN
;
A
#
# COMPACT_ATOMS: atom_id res chain seq x y z
N MET A 1 -11.73 -21.95 5.01
CA MET A 1 -11.70 -20.82 4.05
C MET A 1 -11.13 -19.63 4.81
N CYS A 2 -10.00 -19.08 4.38
CA CYS A 2 -9.35 -17.99 5.13
C CYS A 2 -10.08 -16.68 4.77
N ASN A 3 -10.68 -16.01 5.76
CA ASN A 3 -11.23 -14.67 5.60
C ASN A 3 -10.08 -13.69 5.30
N GLN A 4 -9.75 -13.51 4.02
CA GLN A 4 -8.81 -12.48 3.60
C GLN A 4 -9.54 -11.15 3.55
N GLN A 5 -9.39 -10.37 4.62
CA GLN A 5 -9.82 -8.97 4.62
C GLN A 5 -8.75 -8.15 3.91
N TRP A 6 -9.09 -7.65 2.72
CA TRP A 6 -8.23 -6.72 1.98
C TRP A 6 -8.12 -5.41 2.77
N ARG A 7 -6.89 -4.91 2.88
CA ARG A 7 -6.60 -3.65 3.58
C ARG A 7 -5.84 -2.71 2.66
N ARG A 8 -6.11 -1.41 2.83
CA ARG A 8 -5.46 -0.34 2.09
C ARG A 8 -4.10 -0.04 2.70
N TYR A 9 -3.09 0.14 1.85
CA TYR A 9 -1.74 0.51 2.24
C TYR A 9 -1.25 1.68 1.38
N LEU A 10 -0.45 2.54 2.01
CA LEU A 10 0.33 3.58 1.35
C LEU A 10 1.78 3.09 1.25
N PHE A 11 2.25 2.91 0.02
CA PHE A 11 3.67 2.68 -0.25
C PHE A 11 4.38 4.02 -0.36
N CYS A 12 5.43 4.20 0.44
CA CYS A 12 6.24 5.41 0.47
C CYS A 12 7.63 5.08 -0.07
N PHE A 13 7.97 5.57 -1.25
CA PHE A 13 9.25 5.31 -1.92
C PHE A 13 10.29 6.40 -1.65
N ALA A 14 11.57 6.05 -1.83
CA ALA A 14 12.61 7.04 -2.02
C ALA A 14 12.44 7.73 -3.39
N ASN A 15 12.82 9.01 -3.49
CA ASN A 15 12.72 9.77 -4.73
C ASN A 15 13.95 9.54 -5.64
N GLU A 16 14.28 8.27 -5.87
CA GLU A 16 15.45 7.78 -6.59
C GLU A 16 15.03 6.56 -7.42
N HIS A 17 15.71 6.29 -8.54
CA HIS A 17 15.48 5.09 -9.36
C HIS A 17 14.01 4.86 -9.74
N LEU A 18 13.32 5.92 -10.19
CA LEU A 18 11.86 5.94 -10.37
C LEU A 18 11.36 4.80 -11.28
N GLU A 19 12.11 4.54 -12.36
CA GLU A 19 11.84 3.50 -13.36
C GLU A 19 11.91 2.06 -12.80
N PHE A 20 12.59 1.85 -11.67
CA PHE A 20 12.77 0.53 -11.06
C PHE A 20 11.66 0.17 -10.07
N ARG A 21 10.90 1.14 -9.56
CA ARG A 21 9.92 0.91 -8.49
C ARG A 21 8.83 -0.08 -8.87
N LEU A 22 8.23 0.07 -10.05
CA LEU A 22 7.17 -0.83 -10.49
C LEU A 22 7.70 -2.24 -10.78
N PRO A 23 8.77 -2.42 -11.58
CA PRO A 23 9.38 -3.73 -11.78
C PRO A 23 9.84 -4.41 -10.48
N GLU A 24 10.38 -3.65 -9.52
CA GLU A 24 10.78 -4.16 -8.21
C GLU A 24 9.58 -4.74 -7.45
N ILE A 25 8.50 -3.96 -7.30
CA ILE A 25 7.31 -4.40 -6.58
C ILE A 25 6.64 -5.58 -7.28
N GLU A 26 6.53 -5.55 -8.61
CA GLU A 26 5.96 -6.67 -9.39
C GLU A 26 6.79 -7.95 -9.25
N SER A 27 8.12 -7.84 -9.27
CA SER A 27 9.03 -8.96 -9.05
C SER A 27 8.86 -9.58 -7.66
N ILE A 28 8.83 -8.75 -6.61
CA ILE A 28 8.62 -9.21 -5.23
C ILE A 28 7.23 -9.86 -5.09
N ALA A 29 6.19 -9.24 -5.64
CA ALA A 29 4.83 -9.76 -5.61
C ALA A 29 4.74 -11.13 -6.30
N SER A 30 5.42 -11.30 -7.43
CA SER A 30 5.50 -12.57 -8.15
C SER A 30 6.14 -13.68 -7.30
N VAL A 31 7.30 -13.40 -6.67
CA VAL A 31 8.02 -14.36 -5.83
C VAL A 31 7.15 -14.86 -4.66
N PHE A 32 6.41 -13.97 -4.01
CA PHE A 32 5.57 -14.31 -2.87
C PHE A 32 4.12 -14.67 -3.24
N LYS A 33 3.77 -14.64 -4.54
CA LYS A 33 2.41 -14.86 -5.04
C LYS A 33 1.39 -13.92 -4.38
N ILE A 34 1.78 -12.66 -4.21
CA ILE A 34 0.94 -11.61 -3.62
C ILE A 34 0.13 -10.95 -4.74
N ASN A 35 -1.19 -10.95 -4.59
CA ASN A 35 -2.06 -10.18 -5.47
C ASN A 35 -2.16 -8.74 -4.97
N ILE A 36 -1.63 -7.78 -5.71
CA ILE A 36 -1.69 -6.35 -5.40
C ILE A 36 -2.82 -5.72 -6.22
N LYS A 37 -3.76 -5.05 -5.56
CA LYS A 37 -4.74 -4.21 -6.25
C LYS A 37 -4.27 -2.77 -6.23
N TRP A 38 -4.01 -2.22 -7.41
CA TRP A 38 -3.64 -0.82 -7.57
C TRP A 38 -4.88 0.06 -7.51
N LEU A 39 -4.98 0.92 -6.49
CA LEU A 39 -6.10 1.88 -6.36
C LEU A 39 -5.89 3.12 -7.22
N GLU A 40 -4.65 3.38 -7.59
CA GLU A 40 -4.24 4.39 -8.55
C GLU A 40 -3.16 3.80 -9.48
N LYS A 41 -2.97 4.40 -10.65
CA LYS A 41 -1.90 3.97 -11.54
C LYS A 41 -0.54 4.26 -10.88
N PRO A 42 0.40 3.29 -10.85
CA PRO A 42 1.79 3.57 -10.51
C PRO A 42 2.30 4.77 -11.31
N SER A 43 2.95 5.70 -10.63
CA SER A 43 3.40 6.96 -11.21
C SER A 43 4.73 7.39 -10.59
N ASP A 44 5.30 8.49 -11.10
CA ASP A 44 6.54 9.01 -10.55
C ASP A 44 6.39 9.60 -9.14
N HIS A 45 5.16 9.82 -8.67
CA HIS A 45 4.92 10.27 -7.30
C HIS A 45 5.44 9.23 -6.28
N PRO A 46 6.02 9.67 -5.16
CA PRO A 46 6.64 8.77 -4.17
C PRO A 46 5.62 7.99 -3.33
N TYR A 47 4.32 8.26 -3.50
CA TYR A 47 3.25 7.65 -2.74
C TYR A 47 2.34 6.88 -3.67
N TRP A 48 2.20 5.57 -3.45
CA TRP A 48 1.26 4.72 -4.20
C TRP A 48 0.24 4.08 -3.26
N LEU A 49 -1.02 4.14 -3.67
CA LEU A 49 -2.15 3.56 -2.95
C LEU A 49 -2.50 2.18 -3.50
N VAL A 50 -2.49 1.18 -2.61
CA VAL A 50 -2.76 -0.22 -2.96
C VAL A 50 -3.69 -0.88 -1.95
N GLU A 51 -4.32 -1.99 -2.35
CA GLU A 51 -4.87 -2.97 -1.42
C GLU A 51 -4.06 -4.25 -1.44
N LEU A 52 -3.83 -4.82 -0.26
CA LEU A 52 -3.14 -6.09 -0.07
C LEU A 52 -4.04 -7.08 0.68
N PRO A 53 -3.87 -8.39 0.46
CA PRO A 53 -4.74 -9.41 1.03
C PRO A 53 -4.50 -9.69 2.51
N SER A 54 -3.39 -9.19 3.08
CA SER A 54 -3.04 -9.33 4.51
C SER A 54 -1.87 -8.43 4.90
N GLU A 55 -1.70 -8.19 6.20
CA GLU A 55 -0.51 -7.54 6.77
C GLU A 55 0.77 -8.33 6.48
N LYS A 56 0.70 -9.66 6.43
CA LYS A 56 1.83 -10.52 6.04
C LYS A 56 2.34 -10.18 4.64
N ALA A 57 1.45 -9.92 3.70
CA ALA A 57 1.82 -9.53 2.34
C ALA A 57 2.53 -8.18 2.32
N ALA A 58 2.03 -7.20 3.08
CA ALA A 58 2.66 -5.89 3.26
C ALA A 58 4.09 -6.04 3.82
N HIS A 59 4.26 -6.87 4.85
CA HIS A 59 5.56 -7.13 5.46
C HIS A 59 6.53 -7.83 4.50
N GLN A 60 6.06 -8.80 3.72
CA GLN A 60 6.89 -9.49 2.72
C GLN A 60 7.42 -8.50 1.67
N ILE A 61 6.57 -7.60 1.16
CA ILE A 61 6.98 -6.56 0.23
C ILE A 61 8.01 -5.62 0.87
N ALA A 62 7.69 -5.06 2.04
CA ALA A 62 8.57 -4.11 2.73
C ALA A 62 9.92 -4.72 3.14
N SER A 63 9.97 -6.02 3.42
CA SER A 63 11.22 -6.70 3.80
C SER A 63 12.20 -6.93 2.64
N ARG A 64 11.79 -6.73 1.38
CA ARG A 64 12.61 -7.01 0.19
C ARG A 64 12.78 -5.82 -0.76
N ALA A 65 11.87 -4.85 -0.72
CA ALA A 65 11.96 -3.67 -1.56
C ALA A 65 13.03 -2.71 -1.04
N VAL A 66 14.01 -2.41 -1.89
CA VAL A 66 15.10 -1.47 -1.62
C VAL A 66 14.63 -0.04 -1.88
N GLY A 67 13.82 0.20 -2.92
CA GLY A 67 13.28 1.52 -3.24
C GLY A 67 12.18 1.99 -2.28
N LEU A 68 11.59 1.07 -1.51
CA LEU A 68 10.49 1.35 -0.59
C LEU A 68 11.03 1.75 0.79
N ARG A 69 10.68 2.95 1.27
CA ARG A 69 11.05 3.41 2.61
C ARG A 69 10.16 2.81 3.69
N CYS A 70 8.87 2.73 3.42
CA CYS A 70 7.91 2.07 4.30
C CYS A 70 6.60 1.73 3.58
N CYS A 71 5.85 0.84 4.21
CA CYS A 71 4.49 0.48 3.86
C CYS A 71 3.61 0.76 5.08
N MET A 72 2.67 1.70 4.96
CA MET A 72 1.79 2.13 6.05
C MET A 72 0.37 1.64 5.80
N GLU A 73 -0.30 1.04 6.78
CA GLU A 73 -1.73 0.75 6.66
C GLU A 73 -2.51 2.07 6.60
N LEU A 74 -3.35 2.26 5.57
CA LEU A 74 -4.10 3.48 5.38
C LEU A 74 -5.51 3.34 5.96
N TRP A 75 -5.73 4.00 7.08
CA TRP A 75 -7.02 4.01 7.77
C TRP A 75 -8.02 4.96 7.11
N ALA A 76 -7.62 6.20 6.82
CA ALA A 76 -8.46 7.19 6.14
C ALA A 76 -7.64 8.16 5.30
N GLN A 77 -8.29 8.75 4.29
CA GLN A 77 -7.82 9.92 3.55
C GLN A 77 -8.99 10.86 3.23
N ALA A 78 -8.73 12.15 3.12
CA ALA A 78 -9.72 13.15 2.69
C ALA A 78 -9.05 14.45 2.21
N LYS A 79 -9.80 15.29 1.50
CA LYS A 79 -9.34 16.62 1.03
C LYS A 79 -9.46 17.72 2.08
N THR A 80 -10.19 17.48 3.18
CA THR A 80 -10.37 18.43 4.27
C THR A 80 -10.22 17.73 5.61
N GLU A 81 -9.80 18.48 6.63
CA GLU A 81 -9.64 17.99 7.99
C GLU A 81 -10.97 17.47 8.55
N GLN A 82 -12.07 18.19 8.33
CA GLN A 82 -13.38 17.79 8.84
C GLN A 82 -13.85 16.47 8.24
N GLN A 83 -13.59 16.25 6.94
CA GLN A 83 -13.91 14.98 6.29
C GLN A 83 -13.00 13.85 6.76
N LEU A 84 -11.71 14.13 6.99
CA LEU A 84 -10.77 13.15 7.54
C LEU A 84 -11.22 12.68 8.92
N HIS A 85 -11.59 13.62 9.80
CA HIS A 85 -12.07 13.32 11.14
C HIS A 85 -13.35 12.48 11.11
N ARG A 86 -14.30 12.78 10.20
CA ARG A 86 -15.49 11.93 9.97
C ARG A 86 -15.11 10.53 9.52
N ASN A 87 -14.21 10.41 8.54
CA ASN A 87 -13.78 9.11 8.00
C ASN A 87 -13.11 8.24 9.07
N LEU A 88 -12.24 8.81 9.91
CA LEU A 88 -11.56 8.08 10.98
C LEU A 88 -12.53 7.52 12.02
N LYS A 89 -13.61 8.24 12.35
CA LYS A 89 -14.64 7.76 13.29
C LYS A 89 -15.39 6.54 12.79
N LEU A 90 -15.51 6.35 11.47
CA LEU A 90 -16.20 5.19 10.89
C LEU A 90 -15.39 3.89 10.99
N ILE A 91 -14.08 3.98 11.26
CA ILE A 91 -13.17 2.83 11.26
C ILE A 91 -13.31 2.01 12.54
N HIS A 92 -13.55 2.66 13.68
CA HIS A 92 -13.71 2.00 14.98
C HIS A 92 -15.10 1.36 15.18
N THR A 93 -16.01 1.55 14.23
CA THR A 93 -17.41 1.10 14.34
C THR A 93 -17.70 -0.22 13.60
N ASN A 94 -16.68 -1.00 13.24
CA ASN A 94 -16.82 -2.33 12.63
C ASN A 94 -16.08 -3.40 13.43
#